data_AF-A0A934KS21-F1
#
_entry.id   AF-A0A934KS21-F1
#
_cell.length_a   1.000
_cell.length_b   1.000
_cell.length_c   1.000
_cell.angle_alpha   90.00
_cell.angle_beta   90.00
_cell.angle_gamma   90.00
#
_symmetry.space_group_name_H-M   'P 1'
#
loop_
_entity.id
_entity.type
_entity.pdbx_description
1 polymer ?
#
loop_
_entity_poly.entity_id
_entity_poly.type
_entity_poly.pdbx_seq_one_letter_code
_entity_poly.pdbx_strand_id
1 'polypeptide(L)'
;MLLNAAGHGRSTGVTRRGSGGSLGAIAEIAVVTVGYALGPMIIVRRLGVGVVSVSLLLTAVAYAPVGALQLPKHMPPLQVIGAMAALGVVCTALAFLLFFELIAEIGPVRATVITYVNPAVALALGVAVLGEPLTAGAAAGFVLILAGSFLATRRVPLATTAPQGRPADADALAGSAGVP
;
A
#
# COMPACT_ATOMS: atom_id res chain seq x y z
N MET A 1 -18.57 -20.72 29.84
CA MET A 1 -17.85 -19.81 30.76
C MET A 1 -16.78 -20.53 31.61
N LEU A 2 -16.17 -21.63 31.15
CA LEU A 2 -15.14 -22.37 31.90
C LEU A 2 -14.08 -23.04 30.98
N LEU A 3 -13.54 -22.32 30.00
CA LEU A 3 -12.41 -22.83 29.20
C LEU A 3 -11.52 -21.70 28.63
N ASN A 4 -11.05 -20.77 29.48
CA ASN A 4 -10.07 -19.76 29.06
C ASN A 4 -9.09 -19.31 30.17
N ALA A 5 -8.64 -20.25 31.02
CA ALA A 5 -7.74 -19.94 32.14
C ALA A 5 -6.44 -20.75 32.18
N ALA A 6 -6.10 -21.49 31.11
CA ALA A 6 -4.86 -22.27 31.04
C ALA A 6 -4.10 -21.92 29.76
N GLY A 7 -3.20 -20.93 29.83
CA GLY A 7 -2.35 -20.59 28.69
C GLY A 7 -1.61 -19.25 28.74
N HIS A 8 -1.62 -18.51 29.87
CA HIS A 8 -0.70 -17.41 30.07
C HIS A 8 0.62 -17.94 30.62
N GLY A 9 1.58 -18.19 29.73
CA GLY A 9 2.95 -18.52 30.11
C GLY A 9 3.57 -19.55 29.20
N ARG A 10 4.16 -19.09 28.09
CA ARG A 10 5.37 -19.64 27.43
C ARG A 10 5.66 -18.87 26.15
N SER A 11 6.34 -17.73 26.31
CA SER A 11 7.32 -17.29 25.32
C SER A 11 8.47 -18.31 25.29
N THR A 12 9.16 -18.38 24.14
CA THR A 12 10.23 -19.34 23.77
C THR A 12 9.74 -20.66 23.19
N GLY A 13 9.16 -20.55 22.00
CA GLY A 13 8.89 -21.66 21.09
C GLY A 13 9.19 -21.24 19.65
N VAL A 14 10.44 -20.93 19.34
CA VAL A 14 10.95 -21.01 17.95
C VAL A 14 10.89 -22.48 17.57
N THR A 15 9.70 -22.95 17.20
CA THR A 15 9.51 -24.29 16.68
C THR A 15 9.87 -24.25 15.20
N ARG A 16 11.14 -24.56 14.93
CA ARG A 16 11.64 -25.11 13.68
C ARG A 16 10.64 -26.15 13.16
N ARG A 17 9.82 -25.78 12.17
CA ARG A 17 8.92 -26.71 11.44
C ARG A 17 9.24 -26.63 9.95
N GLY A 18 9.94 -27.64 9.46
CA GLY A 18 9.76 -28.19 8.10
C GLY A 18 10.44 -27.47 6.93
N SER A 19 11.65 -27.92 6.61
CA SER A 19 12.49 -27.63 5.44
C SER A 19 11.88 -28.10 4.09
N GLY A 20 10.63 -27.75 3.78
CA GLY A 20 9.99 -28.09 2.50
C GLY A 20 8.87 -27.15 2.02
N GLY A 21 8.33 -26.30 2.89
CA GLY A 21 7.27 -25.32 2.55
C GLY A 21 7.61 -23.86 2.84
N SER A 22 8.70 -23.60 3.57
CA SER A 22 9.13 -22.24 3.92
C SER A 22 9.70 -21.46 2.73
N LEU A 23 10.43 -22.14 1.84
CA LEU A 23 10.96 -21.51 0.62
C LEU A 23 9.82 -21.13 -0.33
N GLY A 24 8.76 -21.95 -0.39
CA GLY A 24 7.54 -21.64 -1.14
C GLY A 24 6.82 -20.41 -0.59
N ALA A 25 6.59 -20.35 0.72
CA ALA A 25 5.98 -19.17 1.35
C ALA A 25 6.84 -17.89 1.18
N ILE A 26 8.16 -18.00 1.30
CA ILE A 26 9.07 -16.87 1.06
C ILE A 26 9.03 -16.44 -0.41
N ALA A 27 9.01 -17.40 -1.35
CA ALA A 27 8.89 -17.12 -2.77
C ALA A 27 7.55 -16.46 -3.12
N GLU A 28 6.44 -16.92 -2.52
CA GLU A 28 5.12 -16.30 -2.68
C GLU A 28 5.10 -14.86 -2.16
N ILE A 29 5.64 -14.61 -0.97
CA ILE A 29 5.76 -13.25 -0.42
C ILE A 29 6.64 -12.38 -1.33
N ALA A 30 7.74 -12.93 -1.86
CA ALA A 30 8.61 -12.20 -2.78
C ALA A 30 7.89 -11.85 -4.08
N VAL A 31 7.12 -12.78 -4.66
CA VAL A 31 6.31 -12.55 -5.87
C VAL A 31 5.25 -11.46 -5.61
N VAL A 32 4.53 -11.52 -4.49
CA VAL A 32 3.55 -10.49 -4.10
C VAL A 32 4.23 -9.13 -3.93
N THR A 33 5.38 -9.09 -3.26
CA THR A 33 6.12 -7.84 -3.02
C THR A 33 6.61 -7.21 -4.33
N VAL A 34 7.15 -8.03 -5.25
CA VAL A 34 7.59 -7.57 -6.58
C VAL A 34 6.40 -7.10 -7.42
N GLY A 35 5.28 -7.83 -7.41
CA GLY A 35 4.05 -7.42 -8.08
C GLY A 35 3.50 -6.10 -7.56
N TYR A 36 3.51 -5.90 -6.25
CA TYR A 36 3.05 -4.67 -5.60
C TYR A 36 4.00 -3.49 -5.84
N ALA A 37 5.29 -3.74 -6.06
CA ALA A 37 6.26 -2.71 -6.42
C ALA A 37 6.16 -2.30 -7.91
N LEU A 38 5.97 -3.27 -8.81
CA LEU A 38 5.91 -3.04 -10.26
C LEU A 38 4.55 -2.48 -10.71
N GLY A 39 3.45 -2.94 -10.10
CA GLY A 39 2.09 -2.55 -10.46
C GLY A 39 1.87 -1.04 -10.50
N PRO A 40 2.16 -0.31 -9.40
CA PRO A 40 2.05 1.14 -9.37
C PRO A 40 2.93 1.80 -10.44
N MET A 41 4.16 1.32 -10.64
CA MET A 41 5.16 1.89 -11.56
C MET A 41 4.70 1.87 -13.03
N ILE A 42 3.90 0.88 -13.43
CA ILE A 42 3.31 0.76 -14.76
C ILE A 42 2.02 1.59 -14.87
N ILE A 43 1.24 1.68 -13.78
CA ILE A 43 -0.09 2.31 -13.74
C ILE A 43 -0.04 3.85 -13.66
N VAL A 44 1.06 4.46 -13.20
CA VAL A 44 1.18 5.94 -13.03
C VAL A 44 0.87 6.74 -14.31
N ARG A 45 0.86 6.11 -15.49
CA ARG A 45 0.59 6.80 -16.76
C ARG A 45 -0.90 7.04 -17.07
N ARG A 46 -1.86 6.51 -16.30
CA ARG A 46 -3.29 6.78 -16.48
C ARG A 46 -4.01 6.89 -15.12
N LEU A 47 -4.03 8.08 -14.53
CA LEU A 47 -4.66 8.32 -13.22
C LEU A 47 -6.05 8.91 -13.39
N GLY A 48 -7.07 8.17 -12.93
CA GLY A 48 -8.45 8.63 -12.81
C GLY A 48 -9.29 7.58 -12.09
N VAL A 49 -10.42 8.01 -11.50
CA VAL A 49 -11.38 7.13 -10.79
C VAL A 49 -11.77 5.89 -11.61
N GLY A 50 -11.84 6.02 -12.94
CA GLY A 50 -12.16 4.91 -13.84
C GLY A 50 -11.16 3.75 -13.81
N VAL A 51 -9.86 4.03 -13.61
CA VAL A 51 -8.85 2.95 -13.51
C VAL A 51 -9.03 2.18 -12.21
N VAL A 52 -9.27 2.87 -11.09
CA VAL A 52 -9.54 2.21 -9.80
C VAL A 52 -10.84 1.40 -9.86
N SER A 53 -11.90 1.94 -10.46
CA SER A 53 -13.16 1.19 -10.65
C SER A 53 -12.98 -0.07 -11.50
N VAL A 54 -12.23 0.02 -12.62
CA VAL A 54 -11.95 -1.14 -13.47
C VAL A 54 -11.08 -2.16 -12.73
N SER A 55 -10.04 -1.74 -12.01
CA SER A 55 -9.20 -2.64 -11.22
C SER A 55 -9.99 -3.36 -10.12
N LEU A 56 -10.87 -2.65 -9.41
CA LEU A 56 -11.75 -3.25 -8.40
C LEU A 56 -12.73 -4.24 -9.01
N LEU A 57 -13.35 -3.90 -10.15
CA LEU A 57 -14.25 -4.80 -10.88
C LEU A 57 -13.51 -6.05 -11.37
N LEU A 58 -12.33 -5.89 -11.96
CA LEU A 58 -11.54 -7.00 -12.46
C LEU A 58 -11.11 -7.93 -11.32
N THR A 59 -10.72 -7.35 -10.17
CA THR A 59 -10.40 -8.10 -8.95
C THR A 59 -11.63 -8.85 -8.42
N ALA A 60 -12.78 -8.19 -8.37
CA ALA A 60 -14.04 -8.80 -7.93
C ALA A 60 -14.42 -9.98 -8.84
N VAL A 61 -14.32 -9.82 -10.16
CA VAL A 61 -14.61 -10.88 -11.14
C VAL A 61 -13.60 -12.03 -11.03
N ALA A 62 -12.31 -11.73 -10.86
CA ALA A 62 -11.26 -12.74 -10.71
C ALA A 62 -11.45 -13.58 -9.44
N TYR A 63 -11.88 -12.94 -8.33
CA TYR A 63 -12.15 -13.64 -7.06
C TYR A 63 -13.56 -14.23 -6.95
N ALA A 64 -14.53 -13.79 -7.78
CA ALA A 64 -15.90 -14.30 -7.79
C ALA A 64 -16.00 -15.84 -7.85
N PRO A 65 -15.28 -16.57 -8.72
CA PRO A 65 -15.36 -18.03 -8.76
C PRO A 65 -14.81 -18.69 -7.49
N VAL A 66 -13.75 -18.14 -6.89
CA VAL A 66 -13.19 -18.63 -5.62
C VAL A 66 -14.18 -18.40 -4.47
N GLY A 67 -14.83 -17.24 -4.45
CA GLY A 67 -15.88 -16.92 -3.49
C GLY A 67 -17.12 -17.81 -3.65
N ALA A 68 -17.52 -18.11 -4.89
CA ALA A 68 -18.64 -18.99 -5.18
C ALA A 68 -18.39 -20.45 -4.72
N LEU A 69 -17.15 -20.92 -4.85
CA LEU A 69 -16.74 -22.25 -4.38
C LEU A 69 -16.66 -22.35 -2.85
N GLN A 70 -16.45 -21.24 -2.15
CA GLN A 70 -16.38 -21.18 -0.67
C GLN A 70 -17.64 -20.60 -0.04
N LEU A 71 -18.80 -20.74 -0.68
CA LEU A 71 -20.04 -20.16 -0.19
C LEU A 71 -20.39 -20.70 1.20
N PRO A 72 -20.63 -19.82 2.20
CA PRO A 72 -21.04 -20.26 3.53
C PRO A 72 -22.35 -21.06 3.45
N LYS A 73 -22.38 -22.25 4.07
CA LYS A 73 -23.59 -23.10 4.11
C LYS A 73 -24.73 -22.49 4.95
N HIS A 74 -24.43 -21.44 5.72
CA HIS A 74 -25.35 -20.74 6.60
C HIS A 74 -25.22 -19.25 6.31
N MET A 75 -26.35 -18.53 6.25
CA MET A 75 -26.32 -17.09 6.04
C MET A 75 -25.56 -16.41 7.19
N PRO A 76 -24.56 -15.57 6.89
CA PRO A 76 -23.86 -14.82 7.92
C PRO A 76 -24.82 -13.84 8.62
N PRO A 77 -24.61 -13.57 9.91
CA PRO A 77 -25.46 -12.65 10.66
C PRO A 77 -25.39 -11.24 10.06
N LEU A 78 -26.48 -10.47 10.22
CA LEU A 78 -26.62 -9.13 9.63
C LEU A 78 -25.48 -8.18 10.05
N GLN A 79 -24.89 -8.39 11.23
CA GLN A 79 -23.74 -7.64 11.72
C GLN A 79 -22.49 -7.83 10.84
N VAL A 80 -22.24 -9.04 10.35
CA VAL A 80 -21.10 -9.33 9.46
C VAL A 80 -21.32 -8.68 8.09
N ILE A 81 -22.55 -8.78 7.57
CA ILE A 81 -22.94 -8.12 6.32
C ILE A 81 -22.76 -6.60 6.45
N GLY A 82 -23.23 -6.01 7.55
CA GLY A 82 -23.06 -4.60 7.86
C GLY A 82 -21.60 -4.18 7.96
N ALA A 83 -20.76 -4.98 8.63
CA ALA A 83 -19.33 -4.71 8.74
C ALA A 83 -18.62 -4.77 7.37
N MET A 84 -18.94 -5.74 6.52
CA MET A 84 -18.40 -5.84 5.16
C MET A 84 -18.86 -4.66 4.29
N ALA A 85 -20.13 -4.28 4.38
CA ALA A 85 -20.66 -3.12 3.67
C ALA A 85 -19.99 -1.81 4.12
N ALA A 86 -19.79 -1.62 5.43
CA ALA A 86 -19.08 -0.47 5.97
C ALA A 86 -17.62 -0.43 5.49
N LEU A 87 -16.91 -1.56 5.49
CA LEU A 87 -15.54 -1.66 4.98
C LEU A 87 -15.44 -1.29 3.48
N GLY A 88 -16.38 -1.77 2.66
CA GLY A 88 -16.41 -1.48 1.23
C GLY A 88 -16.79 -0.03 0.92
N VAL A 89 -17.83 0.50 1.58
CA VAL A 89 -18.35 1.85 1.26
C VAL A 89 -17.54 2.93 1.97
N VAL A 90 -17.39 2.84 3.29
CA VAL A 90 -16.79 3.89 4.10
C VAL A 90 -15.26 3.83 4.02
N CYS A 91 -14.67 2.68 4.31
CA CYS A 91 -13.21 2.57 4.34
C CYS A 91 -12.57 2.55 2.96
N THR A 92 -13.29 2.14 1.90
CA THR A 92 -12.72 2.03 0.54
C THR A 92 -13.26 3.10 -0.39
N ALA A 93 -14.56 3.09 -0.73
CA ALA A 93 -15.10 3.99 -1.75
C ALA A 93 -14.99 5.47 -1.33
N LEU A 94 -15.47 5.83 -0.14
CA LEU A 94 -15.39 7.20 0.37
C LEU A 94 -13.94 7.65 0.57
N ALA A 95 -13.10 6.80 1.16
CA ALA A 95 -11.68 7.11 1.37
C ALA A 95 -10.95 7.38 0.05
N PHE A 96 -11.22 6.62 -1.03
CA PHE A 96 -10.62 6.88 -2.33
C PHE A 96 -11.09 8.19 -2.96
N LEU A 97 -12.38 8.53 -2.86
CA LEU A 97 -12.88 9.82 -3.36
C LEU A 97 -12.18 10.99 -2.65
N LEU A 98 -12.13 10.95 -1.32
CA LEU A 98 -11.42 11.95 -0.52
C LEU A 98 -9.92 11.96 -0.83
N PHE A 99 -9.31 10.80 -1.06
CA PHE A 99 -7.90 10.72 -1.42
C PHE A 99 -7.61 11.36 -2.78
N PHE A 100 -8.49 11.19 -3.77
CA PHE A 100 -8.35 11.86 -5.06
C PHE A 100 -8.55 13.38 -4.95
N GLU A 101 -9.52 13.82 -4.16
CA GLU A 101 -9.74 15.25 -3.87
C GLU A 101 -8.52 15.86 -3.17
N LEU A 102 -7.98 15.17 -2.17
CA LEU A 102 -6.76 15.57 -1.47
C LEU A 102 -5.55 15.64 -2.40
N ILE A 103 -5.38 14.67 -3.31
CA ILE A 103 -4.32 14.72 -4.33
C ILE A 103 -4.50 15.96 -5.23
N ALA A 104 -5.73 16.31 -5.58
CA ALA A 104 -6.00 17.49 -6.41
C ALA A 104 -5.68 18.80 -5.67
N GLU A 105 -5.85 18.85 -4.34
CA GLU A 105 -5.64 20.06 -3.54
C GLU A 105 -4.17 20.26 -3.12
N ILE A 106 -3.52 19.22 -2.55
CA ILE A 106 -2.16 19.34 -1.98
C ILE A 106 -1.07 18.63 -2.79
N GLY A 107 -1.46 17.99 -3.90
CA GLY A 107 -0.56 17.27 -4.79
C GLY A 107 -0.19 15.86 -4.29
N PRO A 108 0.19 14.96 -5.21
CA PRO A 108 0.38 13.54 -4.91
C PRO A 108 1.47 13.27 -3.89
N VAL A 109 2.52 14.10 -3.83
CA VAL A 109 3.64 13.85 -2.91
C VAL A 109 3.31 14.16 -1.45
N ARG A 110 2.44 15.13 -1.18
CA ARG A 110 2.00 15.37 0.20
C ARG A 110 0.94 14.34 0.62
N ALA A 111 0.09 13.92 -0.31
CA ALA A 111 -0.89 12.87 -0.08
C ALA A 111 -0.23 11.52 0.33
N THR A 112 0.89 11.14 -0.28
CA THR A 112 1.59 9.88 0.09
C THR A 112 2.13 9.89 1.52
N VAL A 113 2.53 11.05 2.05
CA VAL A 113 2.98 11.17 3.45
C VAL A 113 1.89 10.73 4.42
N ILE A 114 0.63 11.09 4.14
CA ILE A 114 -0.51 10.70 4.97
C ILE A 114 -0.74 9.20 4.93
N THR A 115 -0.56 8.56 3.77
CA THR A 115 -0.67 7.10 3.64
C THR A 115 0.39 6.35 4.45
N TYR A 116 1.59 6.92 4.63
CA TYR A 116 2.63 6.32 5.47
C TYR A 116 2.33 6.38 6.98
N VAL A 117 1.38 7.22 7.39
CA VAL A 117 0.90 7.25 8.79
C VAL A 117 -0.09 6.10 9.05
N ASN A 118 -0.73 5.56 8.00
CA ASN A 118 -1.77 4.53 8.13
C ASN A 118 -1.33 3.28 8.91
N PRO A 119 -0.13 2.69 8.70
CA PRO A 119 0.34 1.55 9.50
C PRO A 119 0.49 1.86 10.99
N ALA A 120 0.86 3.10 11.36
CA ALA A 120 0.98 3.50 12.76
C ALA A 120 -0.38 3.62 13.44
N VAL A 121 -1.35 4.20 12.73
CA VAL A 121 -2.73 4.28 13.22
C VAL A 121 -3.34 2.88 13.34
N ALA A 122 -3.11 1.99 12.37
CA ALA A 122 -3.56 0.61 12.42
C ALA A 122 -3.02 -0.14 13.65
N LEU A 123 -1.72 -0.02 13.94
CA LEU A 123 -1.11 -0.63 15.12
C LEU A 123 -1.68 -0.04 16.42
N ALA A 124 -1.80 1.28 16.51
CA ALA A 124 -2.33 1.95 17.69
C ALA A 124 -3.78 1.52 17.98
N LEU A 125 -4.63 1.42 16.96
CA LEU A 125 -5.99 0.93 17.09
C LEU A 125 -6.05 -0.56 17.43
N GLY A 126 -5.17 -1.40 16.90
CA GLY A 126 -5.08 -2.81 17.28
C GLY A 126 -4.78 -2.99 18.77
N VAL A 127 -3.86 -2.19 19.32
CA VAL A 127 -3.53 -2.23 20.75
C VAL A 127 -4.65 -1.62 21.61
N ALA A 128 -5.16 -0.46 21.22
CA ALA A 128 -6.10 0.30 22.05
C ALA A 128 -7.54 -0.23 21.98
N VAL A 129 -7.99 -0.69 20.82
CA VAL A 129 -9.38 -1.11 20.58
C VAL A 129 -9.52 -2.64 20.66
N LEU A 130 -8.58 -3.39 20.05
CA LEU A 130 -8.62 -4.86 20.06
C LEU A 130 -7.89 -5.45 21.28
N GLY A 131 -7.11 -4.65 22.02
CA GLY A 131 -6.37 -5.11 23.19
C GLY A 131 -5.22 -6.06 22.86
N GLU A 132 -4.70 -6.00 21.62
CA GLU A 132 -3.63 -6.89 21.20
C GLU A 132 -2.33 -6.58 21.97
N PRO A 133 -1.67 -7.59 22.56
CA PRO A 133 -0.45 -7.37 23.31
C PRO A 133 0.65 -6.86 22.37
N LEU A 134 1.28 -5.74 22.74
CA LEU A 134 2.46 -5.24 22.05
C LEU A 134 3.65 -6.18 22.24
N THR A 135 3.77 -7.14 21.33
CA THR A 135 4.91 -8.05 21.32
C THR A 135 6.15 -7.37 20.72
N ALA A 136 7.33 -7.87 21.10
CA ALA A 136 8.59 -7.43 20.50
C ALA A 136 8.60 -7.62 18.96
N GLY A 137 7.91 -8.65 18.45
CA GLY A 137 7.75 -8.88 17.01
C GLY A 137 6.90 -7.80 16.33
N ALA A 138 5.79 -7.38 16.95
CA ALA A 138 4.96 -6.29 16.43
C ALA A 138 5.73 -4.95 16.43
N ALA A 139 6.48 -4.66 17.50
CA ALA A 139 7.34 -3.49 17.56
C ALA A 139 8.44 -3.51 16.49
N ALA A 140 9.11 -4.65 16.29
CA ALA A 140 10.11 -4.81 15.25
C ALA A 140 9.53 -4.65 13.83
N GLY A 141 8.36 -5.25 13.58
CA GLY A 141 7.63 -5.09 12.31
C GLY A 141 7.22 -3.65 12.06
N PHE A 142 6.76 -2.94 13.10
CA PHE A 142 6.40 -1.53 13.01
C PHE A 142 7.59 -0.64 12.62
N VAL A 143 8.73 -0.81 13.28
CA VAL A 143 9.97 -0.09 12.94
C VAL A 143 10.40 -0.40 11.51
N LEU A 144 10.29 -1.67 11.07
CA LEU A 144 10.63 -2.07 9.71
C LEU A 144 9.71 -1.42 8.66
N ILE A 145 8.40 -1.33 8.92
CA ILE A 145 7.45 -0.65 8.03
C ILE A 145 7.77 0.84 7.93
N LEU A 146 8.07 1.50 9.06
CA LEU A 146 8.45 2.91 9.06
C LEU A 146 9.77 3.14 8.28
N ALA A 147 10.77 2.29 8.50
CA ALA A 147 12.04 2.35 7.79
C ALA A 147 11.87 2.15 6.27
N GLY A 148 11.10 1.14 5.87
CA GLY A 148 10.79 0.88 4.46
C GLY A 148 10.00 2.03 3.80
N SER A 149 9.01 2.57 4.50
CA SER A 149 8.21 3.71 4.05
C SER A 149 9.09 4.95 3.86
N PHE A 150 9.96 5.25 4.82
CA PHE A 150 10.90 6.36 4.75
C PHE A 150 11.87 6.19 3.56
N LEU A 151 12.40 4.99 3.35
CA LEU A 151 13.30 4.70 2.24
C LEU A 151 12.59 4.83 0.88
N ALA A 152 11.36 4.34 0.74
CA ALA A 152 10.56 4.45 -0.48
C ALA A 152 10.19 5.91 -0.83
N THR A 153 10.08 6.77 0.18
CA THR A 153 9.71 8.19 0.01
C THR A 153 10.91 9.10 -0.21
N ARG A 154 12.13 8.64 0.12
CA ARG A 154 13.36 9.37 -0.21
C ARG A 154 13.49 9.42 -1.73
N ARG A 155 13.01 10.52 -2.31
CA ARG A 155 13.14 10.85 -3.73
C ARG A 155 14.59 10.62 -4.14
N VAL A 156 14.82 9.80 -5.15
CA VAL A 156 16.01 9.95 -5.99
C VAL A 156 15.80 11.28 -6.70
N PRO A 157 16.61 12.33 -6.45
CA PRO A 157 16.57 13.52 -7.26
C PRO A 157 16.91 13.07 -8.67
N LEU A 158 15.93 13.05 -9.57
CA LEU A 158 16.24 13.09 -10.98
C LEU A 158 17.05 14.37 -11.14
N ALA A 159 18.35 14.21 -11.37
CA ALA A 159 19.19 15.29 -11.81
C ALA A 159 18.44 15.91 -12.98
N THR A 160 17.93 17.12 -12.76
CA THR A 160 17.41 17.97 -13.82
C THR A 160 18.54 18.04 -14.83
N THR A 161 18.46 17.23 -15.89
CA THR A 161 19.21 17.50 -17.11
C THR A 161 18.63 18.82 -17.57
N ALA A 162 19.30 19.89 -17.17
CA ALA A 162 19.00 21.23 -17.63
C ALA A 162 18.87 21.16 -19.16
N PRO A 163 17.88 21.82 -19.76
CA PRO A 163 17.76 21.84 -21.20
C PRO A 163 19.08 22.37 -21.76
N GLN A 164 19.80 21.48 -22.45
CA GLN A 164 20.98 21.79 -23.22
C GLN A 164 20.64 23.02 -24.06
N GLY A 165 21.28 24.14 -23.76
CA GLY A 165 21.14 25.38 -24.52
C GLY A 165 21.33 25.04 -25.99
N ARG A 166 20.27 25.24 -26.77
CA ARG A 166 20.30 25.06 -28.21
C ARG A 166 21.37 26.03 -28.74
N PRO A 167 22.33 25.60 -29.58
CA PRO A 167 23.41 26.46 -30.12
C PRO A 167 22.91 27.62 -31.01
N ALA A 168 21.61 27.87 -31.07
CA ALA A 168 21.00 28.95 -31.87
C ALA A 168 21.30 30.36 -31.30
N ASP A 169 21.64 30.48 -30.02
CA ASP A 169 21.92 31.78 -29.40
C ASP A 169 23.36 32.26 -29.69
N ALA A 170 24.26 31.35 -30.09
CA ALA A 170 25.64 31.69 -30.49
C ALA A 170 25.69 32.32 -31.89
N ASP A 171 24.87 31.83 -32.83
CA ASP A 171 24.78 32.39 -34.19
C ASP A 171 24.08 33.76 -34.21
N ALA A 172 23.11 33.98 -33.31
CA ALA A 172 22.42 35.27 -33.17
C ALA A 172 23.32 36.38 -32.57
N LEU A 173 24.28 36.02 -31.70
CA LEU A 173 25.25 36.95 -31.14
C LEU A 173 26.45 37.19 -32.08
N ALA A 174 26.79 36.24 -32.95
CA ALA A 174 27.80 36.42 -33.99
C ALA A 174 27.31 37.32 -35.15
N GLY A 175 26.00 37.30 -35.44
CA GLY A 175 25.39 38.12 -36.50
C GLY A 175 25.16 39.60 -36.14
N SER A 176 25.23 39.98 -34.86
CA SER A 176 25.03 41.38 -34.42
C SER A 176 26.33 42.13 -34.12
N ALA A 177 27.47 41.45 -34.07
CA ALA A 177 28.80 42.05 -33.91
C ALA A 177 29.51 42.33 -35.25
N GLY A 178 28.86 42.04 -36.38
CA GLY A 178 29.40 42.23 -37.72
C GLY A 178 28.54 43.15 -38.56
N VAL A 179 29.14 44.29 -38.92
CA VAL A 179 28.82 45.21 -40.03
C VAL A 179 27.97 46.44 -39.66
N PRO A 180 28.38 47.66 -40.07
CA PRO A 180 29.72 48.22 -40.24
C PRO A 180 30.04 49.36 -39.27
#